data_AF-F2WWI9-F1
#
_entry.id   AF-F2WWI9-F1
#
_cell.length_a   1.000
_cell.length_b   1.000
_cell.length_c   1.000
_cell.angle_alpha   90.00
_cell.angle_beta   90.00
_cell.angle_gamma   90.00
#
_symmetry.space_group_name_H-M   'P 1'
#
loop_
_entity.id
_entity.type
_entity.pdbx_description
1 polymer ?
#
loop_
_entity_poly.entity_id
_entity_poly.type
_entity_poly.pdbx_seq_one_letter_code
_entity_poly.pdbx_strand_id
1 'polypeptide(L)'
;VGVILAQMTPDERRVAYNADITYGTNNEFGFDYLRDNMAHSLDDLVQRGHNFAIVDEVDSILIDEARTPLIISGPADGASNWYLEFARLAPLMEKDVHYEVDLRKRTVGVHELGVEFVEDQLGIDNLYEAANSPLVSYLNNALKAKELFHRDKDYIVRDGEVLIVDEFTGRVLYGRRYNEGMHQAIEAKEHVEIKAENQTLATITLQNYFRLYDKLSGMTGTAQ
;
A
#
# COMPACT_ATOMS: atom_id res chain seq x y z
N VAL A 1 23.68 19.66 22.54
CA VAL A 1 22.22 19.72 22.29
C VAL A 1 22.00 19.86 20.80
N GLY A 2 21.16 19.00 20.21
CA GLY A 2 20.78 19.01 18.79
C GLY A 2 19.29 19.27 18.60
N VAL A 3 18.88 19.56 17.36
CA VAL A 3 17.47 19.72 16.97
C VAL A 3 17.25 19.08 15.61
N ILE A 4 16.11 18.42 15.42
CA ILE A 4 15.67 17.89 14.13
C ILE A 4 14.48 18.70 13.61
N LEU A 5 14.53 19.06 12.32
CA LEU A 5 13.54 19.89 11.62
C LEU A 5 13.24 19.28 10.26
N ALA A 6 12.02 19.48 9.75
CA ALA A 6 11.51 18.88 8.51
C ALA A 6 12.49 19.00 7.32
N GLN A 7 13.08 20.17 7.13
CA GLN A 7 13.98 20.49 6.01
C GLN A 7 15.41 19.97 6.14
N MET A 8 15.76 19.29 7.24
CA MET A 8 17.11 18.77 7.45
C MET A 8 17.39 17.51 6.64
N THR A 9 18.58 17.46 6.06
CA THR A 9 19.13 16.30 5.36
C THR A 9 19.45 15.16 6.35
N PRO A 10 19.57 13.90 5.88
CA PRO A 10 19.98 12.78 6.73
C PRO A 10 21.29 13.02 7.48
N ASP A 11 22.28 13.67 6.83
CA ASP A 11 23.57 13.96 7.46
C ASP A 11 23.45 14.96 8.60
N GLU A 12 22.68 16.03 8.42
CA GLU A 12 22.40 17.01 9.48
C GLU A 12 21.63 16.37 10.64
N ARG A 13 20.68 15.48 10.34
CA ARG A 13 19.93 14.73 11.36
C ARG A 13 20.83 13.81 12.16
N ARG A 14 21.74 13.08 11.50
CA ARG A 14 22.71 12.20 12.18
C ARG A 14 23.58 12.99 13.15
N VAL A 15 24.03 14.19 12.78
CA VAL A 15 24.74 15.10 13.70
C VAL A 15 23.84 15.51 14.88
N ALA A 16 22.57 15.86 14.63
CA ALA A 16 21.62 16.26 15.67
C ALA A 16 21.28 15.13 16.66
N TYR A 17 21.12 13.89 16.17
CA TYR A 17 20.88 12.71 17.00
C TYR A 17 22.11 12.30 17.82
N ASN A 18 23.31 12.62 17.33
CA ASN A 18 24.56 12.33 18.06
C ASN A 18 24.81 13.25 19.27
N ALA A 19 24.09 14.37 19.38
CA ALA A 19 24.16 15.25 20.55
C ALA A 19 23.58 14.57 21.81
N ASP A 20 24.04 14.96 23.00
CA ASP A 20 23.57 14.36 24.28
C ASP A 20 22.05 14.49 24.51
N ILE A 21 21.45 15.56 24.00
CA ILE A 21 20.02 15.84 24.06
C ILE A 21 19.59 16.32 22.68
N THR A 22 18.51 15.77 22.15
CA THR A 22 17.96 16.11 20.83
C THR A 22 16.50 16.54 20.98
N TYR A 23 16.18 17.74 20.50
CA TYR A 23 14.81 18.26 20.42
C TYR A 23 14.22 17.99 19.03
N GLY A 24 12.90 17.82 18.95
CA GLY A 24 12.18 17.59 17.70
C GLY A 24 10.69 17.42 17.94
N THR A 25 9.93 17.29 16.85
CA THR A 25 8.50 16.97 16.92
C THR A 25 8.29 15.46 16.82
N ASN A 26 7.15 14.98 17.31
CA ASN A 26 6.73 13.58 17.18
C ASN A 26 6.79 13.05 15.73
N ASN A 27 6.43 13.89 14.75
CA ASN A 27 6.46 13.58 13.33
C ASN A 27 7.90 13.36 12.84
N GLU A 28 8.83 14.27 13.17
CA GLU A 28 10.22 14.12 12.76
C GLU A 28 10.85 12.85 13.34
N PHE A 29 10.65 12.61 14.63
CA PHE A 29 11.13 11.41 15.30
C PHE A 29 10.54 10.12 14.70
N GLY A 30 9.22 10.09 14.51
CA GLY A 30 8.56 8.90 13.98
C GLY A 30 8.89 8.65 12.50
N PHE A 31 9.02 9.69 11.67
CA PHE A 31 9.42 9.52 10.26
C PHE A 31 10.90 9.14 10.11
N ASP A 32 11.79 9.65 10.97
CA ASP A 32 13.18 9.20 11.00
C ASP A 32 13.27 7.72 11.37
N TYR A 33 12.49 7.27 12.34
CA TYR A 33 12.39 5.84 12.67
C TYR A 33 11.87 5.00 11.50
N LEU A 34 10.81 5.44 10.81
CA LEU A 34 10.29 4.72 9.66
C LEU A 34 11.32 4.65 8.51
N ARG A 35 12.06 5.75 8.26
CA ARG A 35 13.12 5.81 7.25
C ARG A 35 14.30 4.90 7.60
N ASP A 36 14.72 4.89 8.86
CA ASP A 36 15.81 4.02 9.33
C ASP A 36 15.48 2.53 9.13
N ASN A 37 14.22 2.12 9.29
CA ASN A 37 13.79 0.74 9.04
C ASN A 37 13.63 0.39 7.55
N MET A 38 13.73 1.38 6.66
CA MET A 38 13.74 1.18 5.20
C MET A 38 15.14 1.36 4.58
N ALA A 39 16.14 1.74 5.38
CA ALA A 39 17.49 1.97 4.91
C ALA A 39 18.15 0.67 4.40
N HIS A 40 18.91 0.77 3.31
CA HIS A 40 19.63 -0.37 2.73
C HIS A 40 21.02 -0.57 3.33
N SER A 41 21.59 0.46 3.95
CA SER A 41 22.89 0.43 4.63
C SER A 41 22.79 0.96 6.05
N LEU A 42 23.65 0.45 6.93
CA LEU A 42 23.79 0.95 8.30
C LEU A 42 24.27 2.41 8.34
N ASP A 43 25.02 2.86 7.33
CA ASP A 43 25.53 4.23 7.24
C ASP A 43 24.41 5.25 6.97
N ASP A 44 23.27 4.81 6.42
CA ASP A 44 22.14 5.68 6.11
C ASP A 44 21.25 5.96 7.33
N LEU A 45 21.46 5.23 8.43
CA LEU A 45 20.70 5.42 9.67
C LEU A 45 21.01 6.78 10.31
N VAL A 46 19.96 7.45 10.79
CA VAL A 46 20.09 8.74 11.46
C VAL A 46 19.86 8.65 12.97
N GLN A 47 18.99 7.76 13.44
CA GLN A 47 18.76 7.53 14.87
C GLN A 47 19.79 6.57 15.45
N ARG A 48 19.89 6.58 16.79
CA ARG A 48 20.82 5.72 17.55
C ARG A 48 20.15 4.95 18.70
N GLY A 49 18.85 4.67 18.56
CA GLY A 49 18.03 3.97 19.54
C GLY A 49 17.10 4.89 20.34
N HIS A 50 16.31 4.27 21.23
CA HIS A 50 15.23 4.92 21.98
C HIS A 50 15.45 4.75 23.49
N ASN A 51 16.29 5.60 24.08
CA ASN A 51 16.65 5.45 25.50
C ASN A 51 15.68 6.17 26.44
N PHE A 52 15.48 7.47 26.25
CA PHE A 52 14.58 8.26 27.09
C PHE A 52 13.91 9.35 26.29
N ALA A 53 12.58 9.41 26.35
CA ALA A 53 11.78 10.50 25.79
C ALA A 53 11.07 11.27 26.91
N ILE A 54 11.14 12.60 26.83
CA ILE A 54 10.31 13.52 27.61
C ILE A 54 9.40 14.25 26.62
N VAL A 55 8.11 13.98 26.72
CA VAL A 55 7.09 14.52 25.80
C VAL A 55 6.46 15.75 26.43
N ASP A 56 6.67 16.90 25.81
CA ASP A 56 5.92 18.12 26.12
C ASP A 56 4.51 18.04 25.52
N GLU A 57 3.52 18.65 26.17
CA GLU A 57 2.09 18.55 25.78
C GLU A 57 1.64 17.09 25.53
N VAL A 58 1.93 16.22 26.50
CA VAL A 58 1.79 14.76 26.35
C VAL A 58 0.36 14.30 26.05
N ASP A 59 -0.66 15.02 26.51
CA ASP A 59 -2.06 14.77 26.19
C ASP A 59 -2.35 15.03 24.70
N SER A 60 -1.89 16.18 24.18
CA SER A 60 -2.03 16.50 22.75
C SER A 60 -1.33 15.46 21.88
N ILE A 61 -0.10 15.06 22.24
CA ILE A 61 0.72 14.16 21.41
C ILE A 61 0.29 12.70 21.51
N LEU A 62 0.09 12.16 22.72
CA LEU A 62 -0.17 10.72 22.91
C LEU A 62 -1.65 10.36 22.88
N ILE A 63 -2.57 11.34 22.97
CA ILE A 63 -4.02 11.11 22.91
C ILE A 63 -4.60 11.67 21.62
N ASP A 64 -4.48 12.98 21.38
CA ASP A 64 -5.22 13.64 20.30
C ASP A 64 -4.63 13.34 18.91
N GLU A 65 -3.30 13.49 18.77
CA GLU A 65 -2.58 13.24 17.52
C GLU A 65 -2.38 11.75 17.24
N ALA A 66 -2.36 10.92 18.28
CA ALA A 66 -2.07 9.50 18.16
C ALA A 66 -3.20 8.68 17.49
N ARG A 67 -4.28 9.33 17.05
CA ARG A 67 -5.35 8.73 16.25
C ARG A 67 -4.95 8.47 14.80
N THR A 68 -4.03 9.28 14.27
CA THR A 68 -3.57 9.15 12.89
C THR A 68 -2.19 8.51 12.88
N PRO A 69 -2.01 7.35 12.22
CA PRO A 69 -0.69 6.75 12.09
C PRO A 69 0.22 7.60 11.21
N LEU A 70 1.52 7.52 11.47
CA LEU A 70 2.54 7.97 10.52
C LEU A 70 2.64 6.93 9.41
N ILE A 71 2.61 7.41 8.16
CA ILE A 71 2.61 6.58 6.96
C ILE A 71 3.62 7.16 5.99
N ILE A 72 4.58 6.34 5.54
CA ILE A 72 5.35 6.63 4.34
C ILE A 72 4.69 5.86 3.20
N SER A 73 4.11 6.61 2.26
CA SER A 73 3.62 6.07 0.99
C SER A 73 4.66 6.32 -0.09
N GLY A 74 4.80 5.36 -1.00
CA GLY A 74 5.63 5.52 -2.20
C GLY A 74 4.94 4.93 -3.41
N PRO A 75 5.49 5.17 -4.62
CA PRO A 75 4.99 4.51 -5.81
C PRO A 75 5.09 2.99 -5.60
N ALA A 76 4.02 2.27 -5.89
CA ALA A 76 4.11 0.83 -6.04
C ALA A 76 5.00 0.55 -7.26
N ASP A 77 6.22 0.07 -7.00
CA ASP A 77 7.14 -0.31 -8.06
C ASP A 77 6.57 -1.53 -8.80
N GLY A 78 6.46 -1.40 -10.13
CA GLY A 78 6.40 -2.54 -11.05
C GLY A 78 5.16 -3.43 -11.00
N ALA A 79 4.13 -3.08 -11.77
CA ALA A 79 3.08 -4.05 -12.16
C ALA A 79 2.26 -3.68 -13.39
N SER A 80 2.36 -2.45 -13.91
CA SER A 80 1.52 -1.98 -15.03
C SER A 80 1.53 -2.95 -16.22
N ASN A 81 2.72 -3.48 -16.56
CA ASN A 81 2.86 -4.44 -17.66
C ASN A 81 2.10 -5.76 -17.41
N TRP A 82 2.11 -6.28 -16.18
CA TRP A 82 1.41 -7.53 -15.86
C TRP A 82 -0.11 -7.35 -15.90
N TYR A 83 -0.63 -6.22 -15.43
CA TYR A 83 -2.05 -5.92 -15.57
C TYR A 83 -2.49 -5.90 -17.04
N LEU A 84 -1.68 -5.28 -17.92
CA LEU A 84 -1.94 -5.29 -19.37
C LEU A 84 -1.87 -6.69 -19.97
N GLU A 85 -0.86 -7.48 -19.60
CA GLU A 85 -0.69 -8.83 -20.11
C GLU A 85 -1.85 -9.75 -19.69
N PHE A 86 -2.24 -9.72 -18.41
CA PHE A 86 -3.38 -10.52 -17.96
C PHE A 86 -4.73 -10.01 -18.46
N ALA A 87 -4.87 -8.71 -18.73
CA ALA A 87 -6.04 -8.18 -19.45
C ALA A 87 -6.11 -8.68 -20.90
N ARG A 88 -4.95 -8.94 -21.55
CA ARG A 88 -4.87 -9.59 -22.87
C ARG A 88 -5.21 -11.07 -22.80
N LEU A 89 -4.78 -11.78 -21.74
CA LEU A 89 -4.98 -13.23 -21.59
C LEU A 89 -6.40 -13.60 -21.13
N ALA A 90 -6.99 -12.85 -20.19
CA ALA A 90 -8.32 -13.13 -19.66
C ALA A 90 -9.42 -13.37 -20.71
N PRO A 91 -9.53 -12.60 -21.82
CA PRO A 91 -10.53 -12.88 -22.87
C PRO A 91 -10.24 -14.15 -23.67
N LEU A 92 -8.98 -14.60 -23.76
CA LEU A 92 -8.60 -15.84 -24.46
C LEU A 92 -8.96 -17.09 -23.66
N MET A 93 -9.06 -16.96 -22.33
CA MET A 93 -9.50 -18.06 -21.46
C MET A 93 -11.01 -18.25 -21.56
N GLU A 94 -11.43 -19.50 -21.70
CA GLU A 94 -12.83 -19.94 -21.74
C GLU A 94 -13.35 -20.34 -20.35
N LYS A 95 -14.53 -19.81 -20.01
CA LYS A 95 -15.27 -20.12 -18.79
C LYS A 95 -15.75 -21.58 -18.79
N ASP A 96 -15.75 -22.20 -17.63
CA ASP A 96 -16.10 -23.62 -17.39
C ASP A 96 -15.13 -24.63 -18.05
N VAL A 97 -14.06 -24.14 -18.68
CA VAL A 97 -12.94 -24.94 -19.22
C VAL A 97 -11.65 -24.59 -18.49
N HIS A 98 -11.26 -23.31 -18.53
CA HIS A 98 -10.03 -22.83 -17.91
C HIS A 98 -10.25 -22.29 -16.51
N TYR A 99 -11.45 -21.83 -16.19
CA TYR A 99 -11.81 -21.29 -14.88
C TYR A 99 -13.31 -21.44 -14.61
N GLU A 100 -13.68 -21.48 -13.33
CA GLU A 100 -15.05 -21.42 -12.84
C GLU A 100 -15.34 -20.10 -12.12
N VAL A 101 -16.62 -19.69 -12.12
CA VAL A 101 -17.08 -18.47 -11.46
C VAL A 101 -18.17 -18.80 -10.45
N ASP A 102 -17.91 -18.57 -9.17
CA ASP A 102 -18.93 -18.63 -8.12
C ASP A 102 -19.54 -17.22 -7.94
N LEU A 103 -20.69 -16.99 -8.58
CA LEU A 103 -21.42 -15.72 -8.49
C LEU A 103 -21.94 -15.43 -7.07
N ARG A 104 -22.20 -16.46 -6.25
CA ARG A 104 -22.71 -16.29 -4.89
C ARG A 104 -21.61 -15.80 -3.96
N LYS A 105 -20.41 -16.37 -4.09
CA LYS A 105 -19.23 -15.96 -3.31
C LYS A 105 -18.45 -14.82 -3.95
N ARG A 106 -18.78 -14.45 -5.19
CA ARG A 106 -18.03 -13.49 -6.02
C ARG A 106 -16.55 -13.86 -6.11
N THR A 107 -16.29 -15.13 -6.39
CA THR A 107 -14.93 -15.68 -6.52
C THR A 107 -14.75 -16.36 -7.86
N VAL A 108 -13.51 -16.42 -8.32
CA VAL A 108 -13.09 -17.18 -9.51
C VAL A 108 -12.11 -18.26 -9.05
N GLY A 109 -12.27 -19.47 -9.55
CA GLY A 109 -11.32 -20.56 -9.38
C GLY A 109 -10.70 -20.90 -10.73
N VAL A 110 -9.37 -20.94 -10.82
CA VAL A 110 -8.67 -21.35 -12.05
C VAL A 110 -8.51 -22.87 -12.05
N HIS A 111 -8.86 -23.53 -13.15
CA HIS A 111 -8.68 -24.97 -13.31
C HIS A 111 -7.27 -25.30 -13.78
N GLU A 112 -6.88 -26.57 -13.70
CA GLU A 112 -5.56 -27.07 -14.15
C GLU A 112 -5.26 -26.68 -15.61
N LEU A 113 -6.24 -26.85 -16.51
CA LEU A 113 -6.13 -26.42 -17.92
C LEU A 113 -5.92 -24.90 -18.06
N GLY A 114 -6.48 -24.10 -17.16
CA GLY A 114 -6.28 -22.65 -17.17
C GLY A 114 -4.90 -22.24 -16.66
N VAL A 115 -4.34 -23.00 -15.72
CA VAL A 115 -2.96 -22.81 -15.25
C VAL A 115 -1.98 -23.13 -16.38
N GLU A 116 -2.12 -24.31 -17.01
CA GLU A 116 -1.28 -24.74 -18.14
C GLU A 116 -1.34 -23.73 -19.31
N PHE A 117 -2.55 -23.23 -19.65
CA PHE A 117 -2.71 -22.19 -20.67
C PHE A 117 -1.89 -20.94 -20.36
N VAL A 118 -1.89 -20.47 -19.12
CA VAL A 118 -1.16 -19.26 -18.71
C VAL A 118 0.34 -19.52 -18.69
N GLU A 119 0.77 -20.68 -18.20
CA GLU A 119 2.16 -21.12 -18.18
C GLU A 119 2.76 -21.12 -19.60
N ASP A 120 2.04 -21.71 -20.56
CA ASP A 120 2.41 -21.73 -21.97
C ASP A 120 2.48 -20.32 -22.59
N GLN A 121 1.51 -19.46 -22.29
CA GLN A 121 1.48 -18.09 -22.83
C GLN A 121 2.61 -17.21 -22.28
N LEU A 122 3.02 -17.44 -21.04
CA LEU A 122 4.08 -16.68 -20.38
C LEU A 122 5.47 -17.32 -20.56
N GLY A 123 5.54 -18.58 -21.01
CA GLY A 123 6.78 -19.33 -21.14
C GLY A 123 7.42 -19.65 -19.78
N ILE A 124 6.60 -19.94 -18.77
CA ILE A 124 7.03 -20.30 -17.41
C ILE A 124 6.66 -21.75 -17.11
N ASP A 125 7.46 -22.42 -16.29
CA ASP A 125 7.25 -23.84 -15.97
C ASP A 125 6.22 -24.06 -14.85
N ASN A 126 6.06 -23.08 -13.94
CA ASN A 126 5.16 -23.19 -12.80
C ASN A 126 4.66 -21.83 -12.31
N LEU A 127 3.36 -21.60 -12.39
CA LEU A 127 2.73 -20.35 -11.93
C LEU A 127 2.77 -20.18 -10.40
N TYR A 128 2.87 -21.28 -9.65
CA TYR A 128 2.85 -21.31 -8.18
C TYR A 128 4.23 -21.33 -7.53
N GLU A 129 5.32 -21.19 -8.30
CA GLU A 129 6.64 -21.01 -7.69
C GLU A 129 6.71 -19.68 -6.93
N ALA A 130 7.57 -19.60 -5.90
CA ALA A 130 7.66 -18.43 -5.03
C ALA A 130 7.99 -17.13 -5.81
N ALA A 131 8.74 -17.24 -6.92
CA ALA A 131 9.04 -16.12 -7.80
C ALA A 131 7.80 -15.60 -8.56
N ASN A 132 6.83 -16.46 -8.86
CA ASN A 132 5.63 -16.17 -9.64
C ASN A 132 4.38 -15.92 -8.79
N SER A 133 4.51 -15.96 -7.45
CA SER A 133 3.39 -15.74 -6.54
C SER A 133 2.54 -14.48 -6.85
N PRO A 134 3.11 -13.34 -7.32
CA PRO A 134 2.31 -12.18 -7.74
C PRO A 134 1.44 -12.43 -8.98
N LEU A 135 1.87 -13.30 -9.92
CA LEU A 135 1.17 -13.59 -11.17
C LEU A 135 -0.20 -14.24 -10.94
N VAL A 136 -0.29 -15.10 -9.92
CA VAL A 136 -1.57 -15.71 -9.50
C VAL A 136 -2.58 -14.62 -9.11
N SER A 137 -2.13 -13.56 -8.45
CA SER A 137 -3.00 -12.43 -8.06
C SER A 137 -3.48 -11.66 -9.29
N TYR A 138 -2.58 -11.35 -10.23
CA TYR A 138 -2.95 -10.67 -11.47
C TYR A 138 -3.94 -11.46 -12.33
N LEU A 139 -3.71 -12.77 -12.49
CA LEU A 139 -4.62 -13.66 -13.21
C LEU A 139 -6.02 -13.66 -12.58
N ASN A 140 -6.09 -13.87 -11.27
CA ASN A 140 -7.36 -13.87 -10.55
C ASN A 140 -8.08 -12.53 -10.67
N ASN A 141 -7.36 -11.42 -10.54
CA ASN A 141 -7.94 -10.09 -10.69
C ASN A 141 -8.43 -9.82 -12.12
N ALA A 142 -7.70 -10.26 -13.14
CA ALA A 142 -8.14 -10.10 -14.53
C ALA A 142 -9.40 -10.92 -14.83
N LEU A 143 -9.49 -12.16 -14.34
CA LEU A 143 -10.70 -12.98 -14.49
C LEU A 143 -11.89 -12.43 -13.69
N LYS A 144 -11.65 -11.96 -12.46
CA LYS A 144 -12.68 -11.24 -11.69
C LYS A 144 -13.14 -10.00 -12.44
N ALA A 145 -12.23 -9.19 -13.00
CA ALA A 145 -12.57 -8.00 -13.78
C ALA A 145 -13.44 -8.38 -14.98
N LYS A 146 -13.13 -9.48 -15.67
CA LYS A 146 -13.90 -9.99 -16.81
C LYS A 146 -15.32 -10.41 -16.42
N GLU A 147 -15.47 -11.19 -15.35
CA GLU A 147 -16.70 -11.92 -15.05
C GLU A 147 -17.60 -11.27 -13.99
N LEU A 148 -17.02 -10.55 -13.02
CA LEU A 148 -17.73 -10.08 -11.81
C LEU A 148 -17.95 -8.56 -11.78
N PHE A 149 -17.29 -7.81 -12.67
CA PHE A 149 -17.39 -6.37 -12.76
C PHE A 149 -17.82 -5.98 -14.18
N HIS A 150 -18.99 -5.36 -14.28
CA HIS A 150 -19.61 -4.99 -15.54
C HIS A 150 -19.63 -3.48 -15.71
N ARG A 151 -19.17 -3.04 -16.88
CA ARG A 151 -19.29 -1.66 -17.31
C ARG A 151 -20.76 -1.25 -17.42
N ASP A 152 -21.04 0.00 -17.08
CA ASP A 152 -22.37 0.61 -17.02
C ASP A 152 -23.31 0.01 -15.96
N LYS A 153 -22.78 -0.83 -15.06
CA LYS A 153 -23.48 -1.35 -13.89
C LYS A 153 -22.68 -1.13 -12.61
N ASP A 154 -21.47 -1.71 -12.54
CA ASP A 154 -20.60 -1.63 -11.36
C ASP A 154 -19.67 -0.39 -11.43
N TYR A 155 -19.28 -0.02 -12.65
CA TYR A 155 -18.44 1.14 -12.93
C TYR A 155 -18.75 1.72 -14.31
N ILE A 156 -18.30 2.95 -14.56
CA ILE A 156 -18.30 3.58 -15.87
C ILE A 156 -16.88 4.02 -16.22
N VAL A 157 -16.61 4.21 -17.52
CA VAL A 157 -15.36 4.80 -18.00
C VAL A 157 -15.66 6.18 -18.54
N ARG A 158 -15.02 7.20 -17.98
CA ARG A 158 -15.21 8.60 -18.38
C ARG A 158 -13.87 9.34 -18.30
N ASP A 159 -13.57 10.13 -19.33
CA ASP A 159 -12.34 10.95 -19.40
C ASP A 159 -11.04 10.16 -19.17
N GLY A 160 -11.03 8.88 -19.58
CA GLY A 160 -9.89 7.99 -19.35
C GLY A 160 -9.74 7.54 -17.88
N GLU A 161 -10.83 7.53 -17.11
CA GLU A 161 -10.84 7.05 -15.73
C GLU A 161 -11.96 6.05 -15.49
N VAL A 162 -11.69 5.05 -14.65
CA VAL A 162 -12.70 4.11 -14.14
C VAL A 162 -13.35 4.72 -12.90
N LEU A 163 -14.66 4.97 -12.97
CA LEU A 163 -15.44 5.55 -11.89
C LEU A 163 -16.46 4.54 -11.36
N ILE A 164 -16.45 4.30 -10.05
CA ILE A 164 -17.35 3.34 -9.41
C ILE A 164 -18.77 3.89 -9.37
N VAL A 165 -19.75 3.05 -9.66
CA VAL A 165 -21.17 3.36 -9.58
C VAL A 165 -21.79 2.65 -8.39
N ASP A 166 -22.58 3.38 -7.61
CA ASP A 166 -23.39 2.81 -6.53
C ASP A 166 -24.56 1.98 -7.11
N GLU A 167 -24.64 0.70 -6.77
CA GLU A 167 -25.60 -0.26 -7.34
C GLU A 167 -27.08 0.13 -7.09
N PHE A 168 -27.36 0.83 -5.99
CA PHE A 168 -28.74 1.20 -5.62
C PHE A 168 -29.18 2.54 -6.20
N THR A 169 -28.27 3.50 -6.26
CA THR A 169 -28.60 4.89 -6.61
C THR A 169 -28.13 5.29 -8.00
N GLY A 170 -27.25 4.52 -8.64
CA GLY A 170 -26.62 4.86 -9.92
C GLY A 170 -25.68 6.07 -9.84
N ARG A 171 -25.33 6.51 -8.63
CA ARG A 171 -24.46 7.68 -8.44
C ARG A 171 -23.00 7.30 -8.63
N VAL A 172 -22.26 8.21 -9.26
CA VAL A 172 -20.82 8.11 -9.42
C VAL A 172 -20.13 8.45 -8.10
N LEU A 173 -19.32 7.52 -7.58
CA LEU A 173 -18.58 7.66 -6.33
C LEU A 173 -17.16 8.18 -6.62
N TYR A 174 -17.04 9.50 -6.78
CA TYR A 174 -15.76 10.16 -7.02
C TYR A 174 -14.73 9.87 -5.91
N GLY A 175 -13.48 9.66 -6.31
CA GLY A 175 -12.36 9.42 -5.41
C GLY A 175 -12.29 8.01 -4.82
N ARG A 176 -13.27 7.12 -5.10
CA ARG A 176 -13.21 5.72 -4.69
C ARG A 176 -12.53 4.87 -5.75
N ARG A 177 -11.63 3.98 -5.30
CA ARG A 177 -11.02 2.92 -6.09
C ARG A 177 -11.35 1.56 -5.49
N TYR A 178 -11.22 0.49 -6.29
CA TYR A 178 -11.31 -0.88 -5.80
C TYR A 178 -9.96 -1.28 -5.20
N ASN A 179 -9.96 -2.11 -4.16
CA ASN A 179 -8.74 -2.49 -3.44
C ASN A 179 -8.01 -3.67 -4.12
N GLU A 180 -6.83 -4.01 -3.59
CA GLU A 180 -6.09 -5.25 -3.92
C GLU A 180 -5.75 -5.42 -5.41
N GLY A 181 -5.46 -4.33 -6.12
CA GLY A 181 -5.12 -4.36 -7.54
C GLY A 181 -6.32 -4.53 -8.49
N MET A 182 -7.54 -4.61 -7.94
CA MET A 182 -8.76 -4.81 -8.72
C MET A 182 -9.06 -3.60 -9.61
N HIS A 183 -8.77 -2.38 -9.14
CA HIS A 183 -9.04 -1.18 -9.93
C HIS A 183 -8.13 -1.11 -11.17
N GLN A 184 -6.86 -1.45 -11.02
CA GLN A 184 -5.89 -1.53 -12.11
C GLN A 184 -6.23 -2.64 -13.10
N ALA A 185 -6.73 -3.78 -12.62
CA ALA A 185 -7.21 -4.85 -13.51
C ALA A 185 -8.43 -4.41 -14.35
N ILE A 186 -9.33 -3.58 -13.80
CA ILE A 186 -10.44 -3.00 -14.57
C ILE A 186 -9.94 -1.92 -15.53
N GLU A 187 -9.02 -1.05 -15.11
CA GLU A 187 -8.37 -0.06 -15.99
C GLU A 187 -7.72 -0.78 -17.19
N ALA A 188 -6.97 -1.85 -16.95
CA ALA A 188 -6.35 -2.66 -18.00
C ALA A 188 -7.37 -3.33 -18.93
N LYS A 189 -8.44 -3.94 -18.38
CA LYS A 189 -9.55 -4.53 -19.14
C LYS A 189 -10.20 -3.52 -20.08
N GLU A 190 -10.41 -2.29 -19.61
CA GLU A 190 -11.05 -1.22 -20.37
C GLU A 190 -10.08 -0.42 -21.25
N HIS A 191 -8.81 -0.85 -21.32
CA HIS A 191 -7.75 -0.20 -22.10
C HIS A 191 -7.52 1.27 -21.68
N VAL A 192 -7.69 1.53 -20.39
CA VAL A 192 -7.46 2.81 -19.74
C VAL A 192 -6.03 2.89 -19.22
N GLU A 193 -5.47 4.10 -19.14
CA GLU A 193 -4.16 4.32 -18.52
C GLU A 193 -4.17 3.85 -17.07
N ILE A 194 -3.30 2.89 -16.75
CA ILE A 194 -3.22 2.32 -15.41
C ILE A 194 -2.47 3.30 -14.51
N LYS A 195 -3.19 3.83 -13.52
CA LYS A 195 -2.58 4.75 -12.56
C LYS A 195 -1.92 3.93 -11.46
N ALA A 196 -0.60 4.14 -11.28
CA ALA A 196 0.14 3.55 -10.18
C ALA A 196 -0.56 3.87 -8.86
N GLU A 197 -0.77 2.85 -8.03
CA GLU A 197 -1.19 3.08 -6.65
C GLU A 197 0.02 3.53 -5.84
N ASN A 198 -0.23 4.47 -4.94
CA ASN A 198 0.67 4.69 -3.83
C ASN A 198 0.41 3.56 -2.83
N GLN A 199 1.43 2.77 -2.53
CA GLN A 199 1.36 1.77 -1.48
C GLN A 199 1.95 2.31 -0.19
N THR A 200 1.43 1.83 0.94
CA THR A 200 2.06 2.08 2.25
C THR A 200 3.33 1.26 2.33
N LEU A 201 4.48 1.94 2.36
CA LEU A 201 5.80 1.30 2.50
C LEU A 201 6.13 1.01 3.96
N ALA A 202 5.81 1.95 4.85
CA ALA A 202 6.04 1.81 6.27
C ALA A 202 4.97 2.57 7.07
N THR A 203 4.60 2.04 8.24
CA THR A 203 3.63 2.69 9.12
C THR A 203 3.91 2.42 10.58
N ILE A 204 3.64 3.41 11.43
CA ILE A 204 3.65 3.26 12.89
C ILE A 204 2.65 4.25 13.51
N THR A 205 1.97 3.86 14.58
CA THR A 205 1.19 4.81 15.38
C THR A 205 2.09 5.52 16.39
N LEU A 206 1.76 6.76 16.77
CA LEU A 206 2.54 7.47 17.78
C LEU A 206 2.62 6.68 19.10
N GLN A 207 1.56 5.98 19.51
CA GLN A 207 1.62 5.16 20.74
C GLN A 207 2.64 4.03 20.62
N ASN A 208 2.70 3.35 19.47
CA ASN A 208 3.65 2.27 19.26
C ASN A 208 5.08 2.80 19.13
N TYR A 209 5.27 3.96 18.51
CA TYR A 209 6.57 4.62 18.42
C TYR A 209 7.12 4.98 19.81
N PHE A 210 6.34 5.69 20.65
CA PHE A 210 6.82 6.08 21.98
C PHE A 210 7.01 4.91 22.95
N ARG A 211 6.36 3.76 22.71
CA ARG A 211 6.61 2.51 23.45
C ARG A 211 7.98 1.89 23.19
N LEU A 212 8.68 2.30 22.13
CA LEU A 212 10.03 1.83 21.84
C LEU A 212 11.07 2.36 22.85
N TYR A 213 10.75 3.44 23.57
CA TYR A 213 11.67 4.04 24.53
C TYR A 213 11.76 3.25 25.83
N ASP A 214 12.97 2.98 26.31
CA ASP A 214 13.21 2.29 27.61
C ASP A 214 12.56 3.05 28.77
N LYS A 215 12.57 4.38 28.67
CA LYS A 215 11.90 5.28 29.61
C LYS A 215 11.08 6.32 28.85
N LEU A 216 9.87 6.57 29.35
CA LEU A 216 8.98 7.61 28.83
C LEU A 216 8.51 8.49 29.98
N SER A 217 8.52 9.79 29.76
CA SER A 217 7.97 10.79 30.67
C SER A 217 7.26 11.86 29.87
N GLY A 218 6.33 12.58 30.49
CA GLY A 218 5.61 13.66 29.82
C GLY A 218 5.22 14.76 30.77
N MET A 219 4.99 15.94 30.22
CA MET A 219 4.46 17.10 30.91
C MET A 219 3.32 17.70 30.10
N THR A 220 2.32 18.23 30.80
CA THR A 220 1.18 18.97 30.24
C THR A 220 0.44 19.65 31.37
N GLY A 221 -0.33 20.69 31.06
CA GLY A 221 -1.23 21.35 32.01
C GLY A 221 -2.51 20.56 32.30
N THR A 222 -2.85 19.55 31.48
CA THR A 222 -4.21 18.98 31.42
C THR A 222 -4.29 17.45 31.52
N ALA A 223 -3.26 16.76 32.03
CA ALA A 223 -3.30 15.33 32.30
C ALA A 223 -3.81 15.04 33.72
N GLN A 224 -5.05 14.56 33.85
CA GLN A 224 -5.61 14.04 35.10
C GLN A 224 -6.15 12.63 34.92
#